data_AF-A0A517SXS1-F1
#
_entry.id   AF-A0A517SXS1-F1
#
_cell.length_a   1.000
_cell.length_b   1.000
_cell.length_c   1.000
_cell.angle_alpha   90.00
_cell.angle_beta   90.00
_cell.angle_gamma   90.00
#
_symmetry.space_group_name_H-M   'P 1'
#
loop_
_entity.id
_entity.type
_entity.pdbx_description
1 polymer ?
#
loop_
_entity_poly.entity_id
_entity_poly.type
_entity_poly.pdbx_seq_one_letter_code
_entity_poly.pdbx_strand_id
1 'polypeptide(L)' 'MSVLYIALPIAILLGAGGLIACLYCIKDGQYDDLDSPSVRMLIDDEPVQQAAESDADAHEAKL' A
#
# COMPACT_ATOMS: atom_id res chain seq x y z
N MET A 1 3.50 9.66 49.68
CA MET A 1 3.80 8.48 48.85
C MET A 1 2.50 7.93 48.27
N SER A 2 2.03 8.50 47.16
CA SER A 2 0.71 8.17 46.59
C SER A 2 0.63 8.26 45.06
N VAL A 3 1.53 9.01 44.41
CA VAL A 3 1.56 9.18 42.95
C VAL A 3 1.66 7.85 42.19
N LEU A 4 2.35 6.84 42.74
CA LEU A 4 2.47 5.54 42.10
C LEU A 4 1.12 4.84 41.88
N TYR A 5 0.14 5.05 42.77
CA TYR A 5 -1.20 4.46 42.61
C TYR A 5 -1.98 5.04 41.43
N ILE A 6 -1.59 6.22 40.94
CA ILE A 6 -2.21 6.88 39.79
C ILE A 6 -1.35 6.69 38.54
N ALA A 7 -0.03 6.86 38.67
CA ALA A 7 0.89 6.75 37.55
C ALA A 7 0.97 5.32 36.99
N LEU A 8 0.96 4.29 37.85
CA LEU A 8 1.05 2.89 37.43
C LEU A 8 -0.13 2.45 36.54
N PRO A 9 -1.41 2.63 36.94
CA PRO A 9 -2.52 2.23 36.07
C PRO A 9 -2.56 3.05 34.78
N ILE A 10 -2.22 4.35 34.82
CA ILE A 10 -2.15 5.17 33.60
C ILE A 10 -1.09 4.63 32.64
N ALA A 11 0.11 4.30 33.14
CA ALA A 11 1.17 3.73 32.31
C ALA A 11 0.76 2.40 31.67
N ILE A 12 0.08 1.52 32.43
CA ILE A 12 -0.44 0.25 31.90
C ILE A 12 -1.51 0.50 30.83
N LEU A 13 -2.44 1.43 31.06
CA LEU A 13 -3.48 1.78 30.08
C LEU A 13 -2.88 2.35 28.78
N LEU A 14 -1.88 3.24 28.90
CA LEU A 14 -1.20 3.80 27.73
C LEU A 14 -0.40 2.73 26.97
N GLY A 15 0.31 1.85 27.69
CA GLY A 15 1.05 0.75 27.08
C GLY A 15 0.13 -0.25 26.37
N ALA A 16 -0.95 -0.66 27.03
CA ALA A 16 -1.96 -1.54 26.45
C ALA A 16 -2.67 -0.90 25.26
N GLY A 17 -3.01 0.40 25.35
CA GLY A 17 -3.61 1.16 24.25
C GLY A 17 -2.70 1.23 23.03
N GLY A 18 -1.41 1.53 23.23
CA GLY A 18 -0.42 1.53 22.17
C GLY A 18 -0.24 0.15 21.53
N LEU A 19 -0.22 -0.91 22.34
CA LEU A 19 -0.13 -2.29 21.83
C LEU A 19 -1.36 -2.67 21.01
N ILE A 20 -2.58 -2.39 21.49
CA ILE A 20 -3.83 -2.68 20.77
C ILE A 20 -3.88 -1.90 19.46
N ALA A 21 -3.52 -0.62 19.47
CA ALA A 21 -3.47 0.20 18.26
C ALA A 21 -2.47 -0.36 17.24
N CYS A 22 -1.28 -0.78 17.69
CA CYS A 22 -0.29 -1.42 16.84
C CYS A 22 -0.80 -2.73 16.22
N LEU A 23 -1.41 -3.60 17.03
CA LEU A 23 -2.00 -4.86 16.54
C LEU A 23 -3.16 -4.61 15.57
N TYR A 24 -3.95 -3.56 15.79
CA TYR A 24 -5.01 -3.15 14.87
C TYR A 24 -4.44 -2.76 13.50
N CYS A 25 -3.41 -1.90 13.46
CA CYS A 25 -2.74 -1.52 12.21
C CYS A 25 -2.15 -2.72 11.46
N ILE A 26 -1.55 -3.67 12.18
CA ILE A 26 -1.00 -4.90 11.57
C ILE A 26 -2.12 -5.76 10.99
N LYS A 27 -3.23 -5.92 11.72
CA LYS A 27 -4.35 -6.76 11.29
C LYS A 27 -5.16 -6.16 10.14
N ASP A 28 -5.29 -4.84 10.08
CA ASP A 28 -6.02 -4.13 9.02
C ASP A 28 -5.28 -4.14 7.67
N GLY A 29 -4.11 -4.78 7.57
CA GLY A 29 -3.39 -4.90 6.30
C GLY A 29 -2.87 -3.55 5.78
N GLN A 30 -2.80 -2.50 6.62
CA GLN A 30 -2.22 -1.20 6.27
C GLN A 30 -0.74 -1.29 5.86
N TYR A 31 -0.09 -2.42 6.12
CA TYR A 31 1.29 -2.71 5.70
C TYR A 31 1.38 -3.56 4.43
N ASP A 32 0.26 -4.05 3.88
CA ASP A 32 0.24 -4.79 2.61
C ASP A 32 0.34 -3.87 1.38
N ASP A 33 0.06 -2.57 1.55
CA ASP A 33 0.23 -1.57 0.49
C ASP A 33 1.69 -1.10 0.41
N LEU A 34 2.60 -2.03 0.09
CA LEU A 34 4.00 -1.75 -0.24
C LEU A 34 4.17 -1.19 -1.66
N ASP A 35 3.15 -1.39 -2.50
CA ASP A 35 3.09 -0.90 -3.88
C ASP A 35 2.57 0.53 -3.90
N SER A 36 3.42 1.46 -3.45
CA SER A 36 3.08 2.89 -3.45
C SER A 36 2.64 3.36 -4.86
N PRO A 37 1.50 4.08 -4.98
CA PRO A 37 1.03 4.64 -6.26
C PRO A 37 2.05 5.59 -6.91
N SER A 38 3.08 6.03 -6.18
CA SER A 38 4.21 6.80 -6.71
C SER A 38 5.00 6.07 -7.80
N VAL A 39 5.05 4.73 -7.81
CA VAL A 39 5.80 3.96 -8.82
C VAL A 39 5.00 3.82 -10.11
N ARG A 40 3.67 3.68 -10.02
CA ARG A 40 2.79 3.61 -11.19
C ARG A 40 2.92 4.84 -12.09
N MET A 41 2.99 6.02 -11.49
CA MET A 41 3.13 7.26 -12.26
C MET A 41 4.46 7.38 -13.03
N LEU A 42 5.50 6.64 -12.65
CA LEU A 42 6.79 6.63 -13.34
C LEU A 42 6.90 5.56 -14.44
N ILE A 43 6.03 4.54 -14.40
CA ILE A 43 6.05 3.39 -15.34
C ILE A 43 4.95 3.53 -16.39
N ASP A 44 3.79 4.12 -16.06
CA ASP A 44 2.67 4.30 -17.00
C ASP A 44 2.92 5.37 -18.08
N ASP A 45 4.02 6.13 -17.98
CA ASP A 45 4.43 7.14 -18.98
C ASP A 45 5.24 6.54 -20.16
N GLU A 46 5.57 5.24 -20.15
CA GLU A 46 6.15 4.59 -21.34
C GLU A 46 5.05 4.31 -22.39
N PRO A 47 5.07 4.96 -23.57
CA PRO A 47 4.10 4.70 -24.61
C PRO A 47 4.31 3.28 -25.17
N VAL A 48 3.36 2.38 -24.94
CA VAL A 48 3.32 1.05 -25.55
C VAL A 48 3.04 1.17 -27.06
N GLN A 49 4.07 1.50 -27.84
CA GLN A 49 4.07 1.41 -29.29
C GLN A 49 4.31 -0.04 -29.71
N GLN A 50 3.33 -0.93 -29.55
CA GLN A 50 3.48 -2.27 -30.14
C GLN A 50 2.20 -3.04 -30.49
N ALA A 51 1.02 -2.41 -30.48
CA ALA A 51 -0.24 -3.10 -30.82
C ALA A 51 -0.83 -2.71 -32.19
N ALA A 52 -0.14 -1.92 -33.01
CA ALA A 52 -0.69 -1.40 -34.28
C ALA A 52 -0.04 -1.95 -35.57
N GLU A 53 0.94 -2.85 -35.48
CA GLU A 53 1.65 -3.39 -36.66
C GLU A 53 1.24 -4.81 -37.07
N SER A 54 0.37 -5.50 -36.31
CA SER A 54 0.00 -6.89 -36.63
C SER A 54 -1.22 -7.05 -37.56
N ASP A 55 -1.97 -5.97 -37.88
CA ASP A 55 -3.19 -6.07 -38.70
C ASP A 55 -3.04 -5.47 -40.12
N ALA A 56 -1.91 -4.83 -40.44
CA ALA A 56 -1.70 -4.23 -41.76
C ALA A 56 -1.25 -5.23 -42.85
N ASP A 57 -0.59 -6.32 -42.47
CA ASP A 57 -0.07 -7.32 -43.43
C ASP A 57 -1.15 -8.32 -43.91
N ALA A 58 -2.29 -8.41 -43.21
CA ALA A 58 -3.39 -9.29 -43.59
C ALA A 58 -4.29 -8.73 -44.72
N HIS A 59 -4.21 -7.43 -45.03
CA HIS A 59 -5.07 -6.79 -46.03
C HIS A 59 -4.37 -6.57 -47.40
N GLU A 60 -3.04 -6.61 -47.48
CA GLU A 60 -2.32 -6.40 -48.74
C GLU A 60 -2.20 -7.66 -49.61
N ALA A 61 -2.35 -8.86 -49.04
CA ALA A 61 -2.27 -10.12 -49.78
C ALA A 61 -3.55 -10.51 -50.57
N LYS A 62 -4.54 -9.61 -50.69
CA LYS A 62 -5.85 -9.93 -51.32
C LYS A 62 -6.38 -8.90 -52.31
N LEU A 63 -5.55 -7.99 -52.83
CA LEU A 63 -5.90 -7.07 -53.92
C LEU A 63 -4.90 -7.14 -55.07
#